data_AF-A0A0F7DBG3-F1
#
_entry.id   AF-A0A0F7DBG3-F1
#
_cell.length_a   1.000
_cell.length_b   1.000
_cell.length_c   1.000
_cell.angle_alpha   90.00
_cell.angle_beta   90.00
_cell.angle_gamma   90.00
#
_symmetry.space_group_name_H-M   'P 1'
#
loop_
_entity.id
_entity.type
_entity.pdbx_description
1 polymer ?
#
loop_
_entity_poly.entity_id
_entity_poly.type
_entity_poly.pdbx_seq_one_letter_code
_entity_poly.pdbx_strand_id
1 'polypeptide(L)'
;MNAESTKRRAFISLLKYAIIEEYYTSRRIFAILREYENEEVWDTLFGILIDTEKHKIMLNDVINLLNFDEKVELEDANLVALASETQGKVSDILEDLLATEKYFQKTYRQILRYFENEIELILDIETSDIIRKKLEDIIDDETRHVDILSGLIM
;
A
#
# COMPACT_ATOMS: atom_id res chain seq x y z
N MET A 1 -24.48 10.84 -15.30
CA MET A 1 -23.18 10.21 -14.98
C MET A 1 -23.32 8.72 -15.30
N ASN A 2 -22.49 8.15 -16.17
CA ASN A 2 -22.63 6.73 -16.56
C ASN A 2 -22.12 5.80 -15.43
N ALA A 3 -22.62 4.57 -15.36
CA ALA A 3 -22.28 3.62 -14.30
C ALA A 3 -20.78 3.23 -14.29
N GLU A 4 -20.15 3.18 -15.47
CA GLU A 4 -18.73 2.88 -15.65
C GLU A 4 -17.84 3.96 -15.01
N SER A 5 -18.19 5.25 -15.18
CA SER A 5 -17.50 6.37 -14.55
C SER A 5 -17.60 6.27 -13.03
N THR A 6 -18.75 5.86 -12.48
CA THR A 6 -18.90 5.68 -11.03
C THR A 6 -18.01 4.56 -10.49
N LYS A 7 -17.96 3.40 -11.17
CA LYS A 7 -17.10 2.28 -10.78
C LYS A 7 -15.62 2.66 -10.81
N ARG A 8 -15.17 3.29 -11.89
CA ARG A 8 -13.77 3.77 -12.00
C ARG A 8 -13.43 4.78 -10.90
N ARG A 9 -14.29 5.75 -10.61
CA ARG A 9 -14.07 6.72 -9.52
C ARG A 9 -13.97 6.03 -8.17
N ALA A 10 -14.86 5.07 -7.88
CA ALA A 10 -14.82 4.32 -6.63
C ALA A 10 -13.52 3.52 -6.49
N PHE A 11 -13.07 2.87 -7.57
CA PHE A 11 -11.80 2.16 -7.59
C PHE A 11 -10.61 3.09 -7.40
N ILE A 12 -10.57 4.24 -8.08
CA ILE A 12 -9.55 5.26 -7.91
C ILE A 12 -9.51 5.76 -6.46
N SER A 13 -10.66 6.00 -5.82
CA SER A 13 -10.70 6.39 -4.40
C SER A 13 -10.12 5.30 -3.49
N LEU A 14 -10.37 4.03 -3.79
CA LEU A 14 -9.80 2.91 -3.04
C LEU A 14 -8.27 2.83 -3.20
N LEU A 15 -7.74 3.05 -4.41
CA LEU A 15 -6.29 3.11 -4.66
C LEU A 15 -5.63 4.30 -3.93
N LYS A 16 -6.28 5.47 -3.89
CA LYS A 16 -5.78 6.62 -3.12
C LYS A 16 -5.73 6.34 -1.63
N TYR A 17 -6.76 5.67 -1.11
CA TYR A 17 -6.78 5.25 0.28
C TYR A 17 -5.61 4.31 0.58
N ALA A 18 -5.34 3.32 -0.29
CA ALA A 18 -4.18 2.44 -0.16
C ALA A 18 -2.85 3.23 -0.16
N ILE A 19 -2.69 4.22 -1.04
CA ILE A 19 -1.49 5.09 -1.05
C ILE A 19 -1.31 5.83 0.29
N ILE A 20 -2.38 6.39 0.84
CA ILE A 20 -2.33 7.09 2.15
C ILE A 20 -1.86 6.13 3.25
N GLU A 21 -2.36 4.92 3.21
CA GLU A 21 -2.00 3.88 4.16
C GLU A 21 -0.53 3.44 4.03
N GLU A 22 -0.01 3.28 2.81
CA GLU A 22 1.43 3.05 2.55
C GLU A 22 2.32 4.16 3.15
N TYR A 23 1.85 5.42 3.10
CA TYR A 23 2.55 6.52 3.79
C TYR A 23 2.56 6.34 5.31
N TYR A 24 1.49 5.83 5.92
CA TYR A 24 1.47 5.53 7.35
C TYR A 24 2.42 4.40 7.73
N THR A 25 2.41 3.31 6.97
CA THR A 25 3.35 2.19 7.15
C THR A 25 4.79 2.69 7.09
N SER A 26 5.13 3.46 6.05
CA SER A 26 6.47 4.04 5.89
C SER A 26 6.90 4.84 7.14
N ARG A 27 6.00 5.69 7.66
CA ARG A 27 6.28 6.52 8.84
C ARG A 27 6.46 5.70 10.12
N ARG A 28 5.69 4.62 10.30
CA ARG A 28 5.86 3.70 11.44
C ARG A 28 7.21 3.00 11.36
N ILE A 29 7.58 2.50 10.18
CA ILE A 29 8.89 1.89 9.97
C ILE A 29 10.01 2.88 10.28
N PHE A 30 9.92 4.12 9.78
CA PHE A 30 10.90 5.17 10.11
C PHE A 30 11.03 5.44 11.61
N ALA A 31 9.94 5.37 12.36
CA ALA A 31 9.99 5.53 13.82
C ALA A 31 10.80 4.41 14.49
N ILE A 32 10.65 3.15 14.02
CA ILE A 32 11.43 2.01 14.54
C ILE A 32 12.90 2.16 14.17
N LEU A 33 13.20 2.46 12.90
CA LEU A 33 14.57 2.58 12.37
C LEU A 33 15.42 3.65 13.09
N ARG A 34 14.78 4.65 13.71
CA ARG A 34 15.47 5.71 14.47
C ARG A 34 15.92 5.28 15.86
N GLU A 35 15.23 4.33 16.46
CA GLU A 35 15.38 3.97 17.88
C GLU A 35 16.04 2.60 18.08
N TYR A 36 16.23 1.83 17.01
CA TYR A 36 16.70 0.44 17.09
C TYR A 36 18.11 0.24 16.55
N GLU A 37 18.99 -0.33 17.39
CA GLU A 37 20.42 -0.50 17.10
C GLU A 37 20.79 -1.88 16.52
N ASN A 38 19.84 -2.82 16.46
CA ASN A 38 20.10 -4.13 15.86
C ASN A 38 20.13 -4.01 14.33
N GLU A 39 21.33 -4.19 13.74
CA GLU A 39 21.56 -4.04 12.30
C GLU A 39 20.70 -4.98 11.43
N GLU A 40 20.49 -6.24 11.86
CA GLU A 40 19.71 -7.22 11.08
C GLU A 40 18.23 -6.81 10.99
N VAL A 41 17.64 -6.39 12.10
CA VAL A 41 16.26 -5.88 12.13
C VAL A 41 16.16 -4.56 11.37
N TRP A 42 17.18 -3.70 11.50
CA TRP A 42 17.24 -2.44 10.77
C TRP A 42 17.22 -2.65 9.26
N ASP A 43 18.12 -3.49 8.73
CA ASP A 43 18.21 -3.81 7.30
C ASP A 43 16.91 -4.44 6.78
N THR A 44 16.31 -5.31 7.58
CA THR A 44 15.05 -5.96 7.25
C THR A 44 13.90 -4.95 7.11
N LEU A 45 13.73 -4.09 8.11
CA LEU A 45 12.70 -3.05 8.11
C LEU A 45 12.95 -2.01 7.02
N PHE A 46 14.21 -1.67 6.75
CA PHE A 46 14.58 -0.78 5.66
C PHE A 46 14.24 -1.38 4.29
N GLY A 47 14.41 -2.70 4.13
CA GLY A 47 13.94 -3.44 2.95
C GLY A 47 12.42 -3.31 2.75
N ILE A 48 11.63 -3.50 3.82
CA ILE A 48 10.17 -3.32 3.78
C ILE A 48 9.82 -1.89 3.38
N LEU A 49 10.46 -0.88 4.00
CA LEU A 49 10.25 0.54 3.66
C LEU A 49 10.48 0.83 2.17
N ILE A 50 11.53 0.28 1.56
CA ILE A 50 11.80 0.44 0.13
C ILE A 50 10.64 -0.11 -0.71
N ASP A 51 10.09 -1.27 -0.32
CA ASP A 51 8.98 -1.89 -1.04
C ASP A 51 7.68 -1.09 -0.86
N THR A 52 7.38 -0.60 0.34
CA THR A 52 6.28 0.33 0.63
C THR A 52 6.36 1.61 -0.25
N GLU A 53 7.56 2.16 -0.47
CA GLU A 53 7.76 3.27 -1.43
C GLU A 53 7.48 2.85 -2.88
N LYS A 54 7.88 1.65 -3.29
CA LYS A 54 7.57 1.13 -4.63
C LYS A 54 6.06 0.93 -4.80
N HIS A 55 5.36 0.43 -3.80
CA HIS A 55 3.91 0.20 -3.85
C HIS A 55 3.16 1.50 -4.11
N LYS A 56 3.54 2.59 -3.43
CA LYS A 56 3.00 3.94 -3.73
C LYS A 56 3.17 4.35 -5.18
N ILE A 57 4.34 4.09 -5.77
CA ILE A 57 4.61 4.38 -7.18
C ILE A 57 3.72 3.51 -8.08
N MET A 58 3.65 2.21 -7.81
CA MET A 58 2.83 1.28 -8.59
C MET A 58 1.34 1.63 -8.54
N LEU A 59 0.81 2.01 -7.37
CA LEU A 59 -0.58 2.45 -7.21
C LEU A 59 -0.85 3.74 -7.98
N ASN A 60 0.08 4.70 -7.94
CA ASN A 60 -0.03 5.92 -8.76
C ASN A 60 0.02 5.60 -10.26
N ASP A 61 0.87 4.68 -10.70
CA ASP A 61 0.88 4.22 -12.09
C ASP A 61 -0.47 3.62 -12.49
N VAL A 62 -1.09 2.80 -11.62
CA VAL A 62 -2.42 2.23 -11.87
C VAL A 62 -3.45 3.36 -12.00
N ILE A 63 -3.43 4.36 -11.11
CA ILE A 63 -4.34 5.52 -11.20
C ILE A 63 -4.14 6.26 -12.53
N ASN A 64 -2.89 6.47 -12.97
CA ASN A 64 -2.57 7.13 -14.23
C ASN A 64 -3.07 6.34 -15.44
N LEU A 65 -2.94 5.02 -15.43
CA LEU A 65 -3.43 4.13 -16.48
C LEU A 65 -4.97 4.15 -16.61
N LEU A 66 -5.69 4.41 -15.51
CA LEU A 66 -7.14 4.56 -15.51
C LEU A 66 -7.61 5.88 -16.16
N ASN A 67 -6.67 6.77 -16.48
CA ASN A 67 -6.77 7.91 -17.40
C ASN A 67 -8.07 8.72 -17.22
N PHE A 68 -8.32 9.13 -15.98
CA PHE A 68 -9.44 10.00 -15.64
C PHE A 68 -8.94 11.44 -15.58
N ASP A 69 -9.46 12.32 -16.46
CA ASP A 69 -9.07 13.74 -16.62
C ASP A 69 -9.13 14.62 -15.35
N GLU A 70 -9.57 14.07 -14.23
CA GLU A 70 -9.46 14.75 -12.95
C GLU A 70 -8.02 14.61 -12.46
N LYS A 71 -7.22 15.68 -12.59
CA LYS A 71 -6.00 15.85 -11.80
C LYS A 71 -6.35 15.56 -10.35
N VAL A 72 -5.96 14.37 -9.92
CA VAL A 72 -6.06 13.98 -8.54
C VAL A 72 -4.90 14.66 -7.83
N GLU A 73 -5.16 15.82 -7.25
CA GLU A 73 -4.31 16.33 -6.19
C GLU A 73 -4.58 15.44 -4.98
N LEU A 74 -3.61 14.57 -4.64
CA LEU A 74 -3.52 14.05 -3.29
C LEU A 74 -3.30 15.30 -2.43
N GLU A 75 -4.36 15.84 -1.81
CA GLU A 75 -4.20 16.96 -0.90
C GLU A 75 -3.30 16.51 0.25
N ASP A 76 -2.00 16.87 0.15
CA ASP A 76 -0.94 16.68 1.14
C ASP A 76 -1.35 17.11 2.56
N ALA A 77 -2.41 17.92 2.68
CA ALA A 77 -2.97 18.42 3.92
C ALA A 77 -3.34 17.30 4.92
N ASN A 78 -3.73 16.10 4.45
CA ASN A 78 -4.01 14.97 5.34
C ASN A 78 -2.75 14.21 5.78
N LEU A 79 -1.63 14.30 5.07
CA LEU A 79 -0.38 13.62 5.49
C LEU A 79 0.32 14.36 6.64
N VAL A 80 0.10 15.66 6.76
CA VAL A 80 0.69 16.53 7.80
C VAL A 80 0.08 16.28 9.19
N ALA A 81 -1.18 15.85 9.28
CA ALA A 81 -1.88 15.68 10.56
C ALA A 81 -1.50 14.40 11.34
N LEU A 82 -0.78 13.44 10.74
CA LEU A 82 -0.55 12.11 11.34
C LEU A 82 0.83 11.94 11.98
N ALA A 83 1.39 13.03 12.48
CA ALA A 83 2.45 12.98 13.48
C ALA A 83 1.84 12.74 14.87
N SER A 84 1.30 11.54 15.14
CA SER A 84 1.12 11.11 16.53
C SER A 84 2.18 10.07 16.86
N GLU A 85 3.00 10.43 17.84
CA GLU A 85 4.18 9.74 18.33
C GLU A 85 3.93 8.26 18.60
N THR A 86 4.66 7.39 17.91
CA THR A 86 4.76 5.97 18.25
C THR A 86 5.65 5.84 19.49
N GLN A 87 5.06 6.08 20.67
CA GLN A 87 5.71 5.77 21.94
C GLN A 87 5.34 4.33 22.32
N GLY A 88 6.32 3.42 22.35
CA GLY A 88 6.07 2.00 22.67
C GLY A 88 7.36 1.18 22.69
N LYS A 89 7.29 -0.07 23.17
CA LYS A 89 8.40 -1.01 23.01
C LYS A 89 8.47 -1.45 21.55
N VAL A 90 9.67 -1.73 21.06
CA VAL A 90 9.88 -2.18 19.67
C VAL A 90 9.04 -3.43 19.33
N SER A 91 8.86 -4.35 20.28
CA SER A 91 7.97 -5.50 20.13
C SER A 91 6.54 -5.10 19.78
N ASP A 92 6.00 -4.08 20.45
CA ASP A 92 4.61 -3.65 20.28
C ASP A 92 4.45 -2.98 18.90
N ILE A 93 5.48 -2.26 18.44
CA ILE A 93 5.46 -1.62 17.12
C ILE A 93 5.62 -2.67 16.00
N LEU A 94 6.46 -3.70 16.19
CA LEU A 94 6.60 -4.81 15.25
C LEU A 94 5.29 -5.61 15.14
N GLU A 95 4.61 -5.87 16.26
CA GLU A 95 3.29 -6.52 16.27
C GLU A 95 2.23 -5.68 15.56
N ASP A 96 2.21 -4.37 15.79
CA ASP A 96 1.31 -3.44 15.09
C ASP A 96 1.60 -3.39 13.59
N LEU A 97 2.88 -3.36 13.20
CA LEU A 97 3.30 -3.41 11.80
C LEU A 97 2.86 -4.73 11.16
N LEU A 98 3.09 -5.87 11.81
CA LEU A 98 2.63 -7.18 11.32
C LEU A 98 1.11 -7.23 11.15
N ALA A 99 0.34 -6.69 12.10
CA ALA A 99 -1.11 -6.61 11.99
C ALA A 99 -1.54 -5.74 10.80
N THR A 100 -0.80 -4.67 10.56
CA THR A 100 -0.99 -3.72 9.46
C THR A 100 -0.70 -4.38 8.10
N GLU A 101 0.43 -5.05 7.92
CA GLU A 101 0.75 -5.82 6.68
C GLU A 101 -0.30 -6.91 6.40
N LYS A 102 -0.75 -7.65 7.43
CA LYS A 102 -1.84 -8.64 7.27
C LYS A 102 -3.14 -8.02 6.78
N TYR A 103 -3.43 -6.80 7.25
CA TYR A 103 -4.59 -6.05 6.80
C TYR A 103 -4.42 -5.58 5.35
N PHE A 104 -3.24 -5.10 4.95
CA PHE A 104 -2.97 -4.66 3.57
C PHE A 104 -2.94 -5.80 2.58
N GLN A 105 -2.28 -6.91 2.89
CA GLN A 105 -2.35 -8.13 2.10
C GLN A 105 -3.81 -8.52 1.77
N LYS A 106 -4.70 -8.47 2.76
CA LYS A 106 -6.14 -8.74 2.56
C LYS A 106 -6.80 -7.66 1.70
N THR A 107 -6.49 -6.39 1.96
CA THR A 107 -7.04 -5.23 1.25
C THR A 107 -6.65 -5.27 -0.23
N TYR A 108 -5.39 -5.51 -0.57
CA TYR A 108 -4.93 -5.62 -1.95
C TYR A 108 -5.57 -6.79 -2.69
N ARG A 109 -5.78 -7.94 -2.03
CA ARG A 109 -6.58 -9.03 -2.62
C ARG A 109 -8.02 -8.62 -2.91
N GLN A 110 -8.62 -7.75 -2.09
CA GLN A 110 -9.96 -7.20 -2.37
C GLN A 110 -9.94 -6.18 -3.50
N ILE A 111 -8.91 -5.34 -3.58
CA ILE A 111 -8.67 -4.39 -4.69
C ILE A 111 -8.55 -5.16 -6.01
N LEU A 112 -7.72 -6.20 -6.06
CA LEU A 112 -7.55 -7.06 -7.24
C LEU A 112 -8.88 -7.70 -7.67
N ARG A 113 -9.64 -8.28 -6.72
CA ARG A 113 -10.96 -8.83 -7.03
C ARG A 113 -11.92 -7.78 -7.58
N TYR A 114 -11.93 -6.57 -7.02
CA TYR A 114 -12.78 -5.50 -7.54
C TYR A 114 -12.35 -5.13 -8.97
N PHE A 115 -11.04 -5.04 -9.21
CA PHE A 115 -10.49 -4.80 -10.53
C PHE A 115 -10.98 -5.84 -11.54
N GLU A 116 -10.78 -7.14 -11.28
CA GLU A 116 -11.16 -8.25 -12.16
C GLU A 116 -12.67 -8.26 -12.47
N ASN A 117 -13.51 -7.97 -11.47
CA ASN A 117 -14.97 -8.06 -11.62
C ASN A 117 -15.61 -6.82 -12.25
N GLU A 118 -15.01 -5.63 -12.08
CA GLU A 118 -15.69 -4.37 -12.37
C GLU A 118 -14.93 -3.45 -13.33
N ILE A 119 -13.59 -3.43 -13.25
CA ILE A 119 -12.74 -2.47 -13.96
C ILE A 119 -12.11 -3.09 -15.19
N GLU A 120 -11.65 -4.34 -15.10
CA GLU A 120 -11.06 -5.07 -16.21
C GLU A 120 -12.00 -5.14 -17.42
N LEU A 121 -13.30 -5.38 -17.16
CA LEU A 121 -14.33 -5.51 -18.19
C LEU A 121 -14.53 -4.27 -19.08
N ILE A 122 -14.00 -3.11 -18.66
CA ILE A 122 -14.16 -1.83 -19.34
C ILE A 122 -12.83 -1.22 -19.82
N LEU A 123 -11.74 -1.99 -19.77
CA LEU A 123 -10.42 -1.59 -20.24
C LEU A 123 -9.99 -2.45 -21.43
N ASP A 124 -8.99 -1.98 -22.19
CA ASP A 124 -8.31 -2.84 -23.16
C ASP A 124 -7.42 -3.88 -22.45
N ILE A 125 -7.06 -4.94 -23.19
CA ILE A 125 -6.32 -6.08 -22.65
C ILE A 125 -4.93 -5.67 -22.14
N GLU A 126 -4.23 -4.81 -22.87
CA GLU A 126 -2.87 -4.39 -22.52
C GLU A 126 -2.86 -3.60 -21.21
N THR A 127 -3.74 -2.59 -21.09
CA THR A 127 -3.90 -1.82 -19.85
C THR A 127 -4.31 -2.73 -18.69
N SER A 128 -5.23 -3.67 -18.95
CA SER A 128 -5.72 -4.59 -17.93
C SER A 128 -4.61 -5.50 -17.38
N ASP A 129 -3.79 -6.06 -18.26
CA ASP A 129 -2.69 -6.94 -17.89
C ASP A 129 -1.63 -6.20 -17.08
N ILE A 130 -1.32 -4.95 -17.43
CA ILE A 130 -0.36 -4.11 -16.67
C ILE A 130 -0.89 -3.83 -15.26
N ILE A 131 -2.17 -3.47 -15.13
CA ILE A 131 -2.77 -3.18 -13.82
C ILE A 131 -2.80 -4.44 -12.96
N ARG A 132 -3.25 -5.58 -13.53
CA ARG A 132 -3.29 -6.86 -12.81
C ARG A 132 -1.92 -7.23 -12.27
N LYS A 133 -0.91 -7.19 -13.15
CA LYS A 133 0.48 -7.49 -12.81
C LYS A 133 0.97 -6.66 -11.61
N LYS A 134 0.75 -5.34 -11.63
CA LYS A 134 1.15 -4.45 -10.54
C LYS A 134 0.44 -4.80 -9.22
N LEU A 135 -0.85 -5.10 -9.26
CA LEU A 135 -1.61 -5.46 -8.06
C LEU A 135 -1.18 -6.83 -7.50
N GLU A 136 -0.88 -7.80 -8.37
CA GLU A 136 -0.33 -9.10 -7.98
C GLU A 136 1.06 -8.96 -7.34
N ASP A 137 1.95 -8.17 -7.96
CA ASP A 137 3.29 -7.92 -7.44
C ASP A 137 3.24 -7.28 -6.04
N ILE A 138 2.32 -6.33 -5.79
CA ILE A 138 2.09 -5.75 -4.45
C ILE A 138 1.63 -6.82 -3.45
N ILE A 139 0.67 -7.68 -3.83
CA ILE A 139 0.16 -8.75 -2.95
C ILE A 139 1.27 -9.74 -2.56
N ASP A 140 2.17 -10.05 -3.49
CA ASP A 140 3.28 -10.96 -3.25
C ASP A 140 4.31 -10.33 -2.30
N ASP A 141 4.62 -9.04 -2.46
CA ASP A 141 5.48 -8.30 -1.53
C ASP A 141 4.89 -8.24 -0.12
N GLU A 142 3.62 -7.90 0.02
CA GLU A 142 2.88 -7.88 1.29
C GLU A 142 2.88 -9.25 1.98
N THR A 143 2.72 -10.32 1.21
CA THR A 143 2.82 -11.69 1.72
C THR A 143 4.21 -11.96 2.30
N ARG A 144 5.26 -11.54 1.58
CA ARG A 144 6.64 -11.65 2.04
C ARG A 144 6.90 -10.79 3.28
N HIS A 145 6.35 -9.58 3.37
CA HIS A 145 6.49 -8.71 4.54
C HIS A 145 5.87 -9.34 5.78
N VAL A 146 4.67 -9.92 5.66
CA VAL A 146 4.02 -10.68 6.74
C VAL A 146 4.90 -11.83 7.23
N ASP A 147 5.50 -12.60 6.32
CA ASP A 147 6.37 -13.73 6.68
C ASP A 147 7.64 -13.25 7.41
N ILE A 148 8.28 -12.20 6.89
CA ILE A 148 9.47 -11.58 7.48
C ILE A 148 9.19 -11.07 8.90
N LEU A 149 8.15 -10.25 9.07
CA LEU A 149 7.80 -9.67 10.37
C LEU A 149 7.37 -10.73 11.38
N SER A 150 6.66 -11.77 10.92
CA SER A 150 6.32 -12.91 11.77
C SER A 150 7.57 -13.61 12.30
N GLY A 151 8.62 -13.71 11.48
CA GLY A 151 9.92 -14.27 11.89
C GLY A 151 10.69 -13.43 12.90
N LEU A 152 10.52 -12.10 12.88
CA LEU A 152 11.19 -11.17 13.81
C LEU A 152 10.57 -11.11 15.21
N ILE A 153 9.30 -11.52 15.36
CA ILE A 153 8.55 -11.45 16.61
C ILE A 153 8.66 -12.74 17.44
N MET A 154 9.07 -13.86 16.84
CA MET A 154 9.27 -15.14 17.53
C MET A 154 10.56 -15.20 18.34
#